data_AF-A0A949JRW7-F1
#
_entry.id   AF-A0A949JRW7-F1
#
_cell.length_a   1.000
_cell.length_b   1.000
_cell.length_c   1.000
_cell.angle_alpha   90.00
_cell.angle_beta   90.00
_cell.angle_gamma   90.00
#
_symmetry.space_group_name_H-M   'P 1'
#
loop_
_entity.id
_entity.type
_entity.pdbx_description
1 polymer ?
#
loop_
_entity_poly.entity_id
_entity_poly.type
_entity_poly.pdbx_seq_one_letter_code
_entity_poly.pdbx_strand_id
1 'polypeptide(L)' 'MATTRTKPRICVWMVALPAPGGREYVYRVYAPPDALPGDVFWSAFHCHDGSQDGGRLPRVSDAFDAAEIWRLD' A
#
# COMPACT_ATOMS: atom_id res chain seq x y z
N MET A 1 -3.26 37.43 1.00
CA MET A 1 -1.99 36.66 0.99
C MET A 1 -2.20 35.41 0.16
N ALA A 2 -1.40 35.22 -0.89
CA ALA A 2 -1.47 34.01 -1.71
C ALA A 2 -0.59 32.93 -1.06
N THR A 3 -1.20 31.82 -0.61
CA THR A 3 -0.47 30.69 -0.07
C THR A 3 0.18 29.94 -1.24
N THR A 4 1.50 30.03 -1.37
CA THR A 4 2.25 29.23 -2.33
C THR A 4 2.11 27.76 -1.95
N ARG A 5 1.40 26.97 -2.75
CA ARG A 5 1.25 25.53 -2.55
C ARG A 5 2.59 24.85 -2.84
N THR A 6 3.36 24.54 -1.80
CA THR A 6 4.56 23.71 -1.92
C THR A 6 4.15 22.35 -2.46
N LYS A 7 4.81 21.89 -3.55
CA LYS A 7 4.57 20.56 -4.10
C LYS A 7 5.01 19.53 -3.05
N PRO A 8 4.13 18.64 -2.58
CA PRO A 8 4.51 17.66 -1.57
C PRO A 8 5.59 16.74 -2.15
N ARG A 9 6.62 16.47 -1.34
CA ARG A 9 7.55 15.38 -1.65
C ARG A 9 6.80 14.07 -1.46
N ILE A 10 6.95 13.16 -2.40
CA ILE A 10 6.30 11.85 -2.38
C ILE A 10 7.40 10.80 -2.34
N CYS A 11 7.30 9.89 -1.37
CA CYS A 11 8.11 8.69 -1.26
C CYS A 11 7.38 7.52 -1.92
N VAL A 12 8.16 6.53 -2.36
CA VAL A 12 7.63 5.29 -2.91
C VAL A 12 7.85 4.19 -1.88
N TRP A 13 6.78 3.47 -1.58
CA TRP A 13 6.77 2.31 -0.71
C TRP A 13 6.33 1.09 -1.48
N MET A 14 6.79 -0.06 -1.02
CA MET A 14 6.34 -1.36 -1.47
C MET A 14 5.71 -2.07 -0.27
N VAL A 15 4.55 -2.68 -0.50
CA VAL A 15 3.80 -3.43 0.51
C VAL A 15 3.50 -4.80 -0.06
N ALA A 16 4.07 -5.86 0.52
CA ALA A 16 3.75 -7.24 0.18
C ALA A 16 2.70 -7.77 1.16
N LEU A 17 1.53 -8.12 0.63
CA LEU A 17 0.45 -8.75 1.39
C LEU A 17 0.46 -10.26 1.14
N PRO A 18 0.55 -11.10 2.19
CA PRO A 18 0.59 -12.55 2.00
C PRO A 18 -0.77 -13.07 1.54
N ALA A 19 -0.71 -14.10 0.71
CA ALA A 19 -1.86 -14.76 0.10
C ALA A 19 -1.74 -16.29 0.19
N PRO A 20 -2.87 -17.01 0.08
CA PRO A 20 -2.90 -18.46 0.12
C PRO A 20 -1.91 -19.13 -0.84
N GLY A 21 -1.28 -20.20 -0.36
CA GLY A 21 -0.33 -20.98 -1.14
C GLY A 21 1.06 -20.37 -1.20
N GLY A 22 1.46 -19.55 -0.21
CA GLY A 22 2.80 -18.96 -0.15
C GLY A 22 3.04 -17.89 -1.20
N ARG A 23 1.97 -17.26 -1.68
CA ARG A 23 2.03 -16.18 -2.67
C ARG A 23 1.98 -14.83 -1.97
N GLU A 24 2.42 -13.80 -2.65
CA GLU A 24 2.34 -12.42 -2.16
C GLU A 24 1.80 -11.51 -3.26
N TYR A 25 1.00 -10.53 -2.85
CA TYR A 25 0.60 -9.42 -3.69
C TYR A 25 1.38 -8.19 -3.29
N VAL A 26 2.18 -7.67 -4.22
CA VAL A 26 3.07 -6.54 -3.94
C VAL A 26 2.52 -5.28 -4.59
N TYR A 27 2.26 -4.27 -3.76
CA TYR A 27 1.71 -2.99 -4.17
C TYR A 27 2.76 -1.91 -4.06
N ARG A 28 2.80 -1.02 -5.06
CA ARG A 28 3.53 0.24 -4.97
C ARG A 28 2.60 1.31 -4.42
N VAL A 29 2.97 1.89 -3.28
CA VAL A 29 2.21 2.96 -2.61
C VAL A 29 3.01 4.26 -2.68
N TYR A 30 2.38 5.33 -3.17
CA TYR A 30 2.94 6.67 -3.19
C TYR A 30 2.42 7.43 -1.97
N ALA A 31 3.30 7.81 -1.05
CA ALA A 31 2.91 8.42 0.21
C ALA A 31 3.82 9.59 0.59
N PRO A 32 3.36 10.52 1.45
CA PRO A 32 4.22 11.53 2.04
C PRO A 32 5.44 10.92 2.77
N PRO A 33 6.52 11.70 3.00
CA PRO A 33 7.75 11.17 3.61
C PRO A 33 7.59 10.79 5.08
N ASP A 34 6.57 11.35 5.73
CA ASP A 34 6.16 11.14 7.11
C ASP A 34 5.03 10.11 7.27
N ALA A 35 4.61 9.47 6.18
CA ALA A 35 3.61 8.40 6.23
C ALA A 35 4.06 7.27 7.14
N LEU A 36 3.16 6.80 8.01
CA LEU A 36 3.43 5.67 8.88
C LEU A 36 3.25 4.36 8.11
N PRO A 37 3.92 3.26 8.52
CA PRO A 37 3.71 1.93 7.96
C PRO A 37 2.23 1.52 7.91
N GLY A 38 1.44 1.85 8.94
CA GLY A 38 0.00 1.59 8.97
C GLY A 38 -0.78 2.30 7.86
N ASP A 39 -0.44 3.56 7.56
CA ASP A 39 -1.10 4.34 6.51
C ASP A 39 -0.87 3.73 5.12
N VAL A 40 0.37 3.29 4.85
CA VAL A 40 0.72 2.66 3.57
C VAL A 40 0.14 1.25 3.45
N PHE A 41 0.06 0.49 4.55
CA PHE A 41 -0.61 -0.81 4.58
C PHE A 41 -2.09 -0.70 4.20
N TRP A 42 -2.84 0.18 4.86
CA TRP A 42 -4.26 0.37 4.59
C TRP A 42 -4.50 0.82 3.14
N SER A 43 -3.63 1.68 2.63
CA SER A 43 -3.68 2.10 1.22
C SER A 43 -3.51 0.91 0.25
N ALA A 44 -2.55 0.02 0.51
CA ALA A 44 -2.35 -1.19 -0.28
C ALA A 44 -3.53 -2.18 -0.16
N PHE A 45 -4.00 -2.40 1.06
CA PHE A 45 -5.10 -3.33 1.34
C PHE A 45 -6.41 -2.90 0.68
N HIS A 46 -6.74 -1.61 0.69
CA HIS A 46 -7.92 -1.08 0.00
C HIS A 46 -7.81 -1.16 -1.53
N CYS A 47 -6.61 -1.05 -2.10
CA CYS A 47 -6.42 -1.32 -3.53
C CYS A 47 -6.68 -2.79 -3.89
N HIS A 48 -6.42 -3.73 -2.99
CA HIS A 48 -6.70 -5.16 -3.19
C HIS A 48 -8.19 -5.49 -3.10
N ASP A 49 -8.92 -4.87 -2.17
CA ASP A 49 -10.38 -5.08 -1.99
C ASP A 49 -11.20 -4.56 -3.20
N GLY A 50 -10.61 -3.70 -4.03
CA GLY A 50 -11.23 -3.02 -5.16
C GLY A 50 -11.30 -3.80 -6.49
N SER A 51 -11.35 -5.14 -6.51
CA SER A 51 -11.58 -5.89 -7.77
C SER A 51 -12.96 -5.57 -8.36
N GLN A 52 -13.01 -4.52 -9.18
CA GLN A 52 -14.21 -4.02 -9.89
C GLN A 52 -14.73 -4.94 -10.99
N ASP A 53 -14.02 -6.03 -11.34
CA ASP A 53 -14.42 -6.92 -12.44
C ASP A 53 -14.41 -8.39 -12.04
N GLY A 54 -15.38 -8.84 -11.23
CA GLY A 54 -15.81 -10.25 -11.12
C GLY A 54 -14.73 -11.33 -10.86
N GLY A 55 -13.51 -10.91 -10.54
CA GLY A 55 -12.32 -11.73 -10.52
C GLY A 55 -12.01 -12.09 -9.09
N ARG A 56 -12.20 -13.36 -8.76
CA ARG A 56 -11.87 -13.97 -7.47
C ARG A 56 -10.36 -14.02 -7.28
N LEU A 57 -9.70 -12.87 -7.18
CA LEU A 57 -8.33 -12.82 -6.69
C LEU A 57 -8.32 -13.47 -5.31
N PRO A 58 -7.35 -14.37 -5.03
CA PRO A 58 -7.14 -14.92 -3.70
C PRO A 58 -7.23 -13.84 -2.62
N ARG A 59 -7.90 -14.16 -1.51
CA ARG A 59 -7.90 -13.33 -0.29
C ARG A 59 -6.44 -13.06 0.10
N VAL A 60 -6.11 -11.81 0.42
CA VAL A 60 -4.87 -11.50 1.13
C VAL A 60 -5.13 -11.49 2.64
N SER A 61 -4.07 -11.58 3.43
CA SER A 61 -4.17 -11.33 4.87
C SER A 61 -4.41 -9.84 5.13
N ASP A 62 -5.32 -9.55 6.05
CA ASP A 62 -5.58 -8.23 6.63
C ASP A 62 -4.72 -7.95 7.87
N ALA A 63 -3.83 -8.87 8.25
CA ALA A 63 -2.94 -8.70 9.38
C ALA A 63 -1.75 -7.81 9.01
N PHE A 64 -1.70 -6.61 9.61
CA PHE A 64 -0.60 -5.66 9.45
C PHE A 64 0.77 -6.31 9.72
N ASP A 65 0.88 -7.07 10.82
CA ASP A 65 2.13 -7.72 11.24
C ASP A 65 2.62 -8.81 10.27
N ALA A 66 1.77 -9.26 9.36
CA ALA A 66 2.13 -10.24 8.33
C ALA A 66 2.58 -9.60 7.02
N ALA A 67 2.45 -8.27 6.87
CA ALA A 67 2.85 -7.55 5.66
C ALA A 67 4.33 -7.16 5.71
N GLU A 68 5.03 -7.34 4.59
CA GLU A 68 6.35 -6.75 4.42
C GLU A 68 6.21 -5.33 3.85
N ILE A 69 6.83 -4.36 4.51
CA ILE A 69 6.71 -2.94 4.15
C ILE A 69 8.10 -2.33 4.08
N TRP A 70 8.46 -1.81 2.91
CA TRP A 70 9.74 -1.13 2.72
C TRP A 70 9.62 0.10 1.85
N ARG A 71 10.55 1.04 2.05
CA ARG A 71 10.67 2.26 1.26
C ARG A 71 11.68 2.02 0.14
N LEU A 72 11.40 2.54 -1.05
CA LEU A 72 12.37 2.62 -2.11
C LEU A 72 13.13 3.94 -1.97
N ASP A 73 14.46 3.85 -1.89
CA ASP A 73 15.37 5.00 -1.87
C ASP A 73 15.51 5.65 -3.25
#